data_AF-A0A7L3GHG9-F1
#
_entry.id   AF-A0A7L3GHG9-F1
#
_cell.length_a   1.000
_cell.length_b   1.000
_cell.length_c   1.000
_cell.angle_alpha   90.00
_cell.angle_beta   90.00
_cell.angle_gamma   90.00
#
_symmetry.space_group_name_H-M   'P 1'
#
loop_
_entity.id
_entity.type
_entity.pdbx_description
1 polymer ?
#
loop_
_entity_poly.entity_id
_entity_poly.type
_entity_poly.pdbx_seq_one_letter_code
_entity_poly.pdbx_strand_id
1 'polypeptide(L)'
;AVSPRTGKFTVNFTITNLQYSSSLRNPYSAKFNATARVLTALVSVIYSYFLCVCVCYCAHLNMVNLPAQKIEDTGVDAVCTYKTDSAASPFDQVIVYHEVSNKTNGITRLGIYSLDQESLYISG
;
A
#
# COMPACT_ATOMS: atom_id res chain seq x y z
N ALA A 1 17.28 23.00 -17.40
CA ALA A 1 16.73 22.71 -16.05
C ALA A 1 15.91 21.43 -16.16
N VAL A 2 16.21 20.43 -15.33
CA VAL A 2 15.47 19.16 -15.33
C VAL A 2 14.28 19.32 -14.38
N SER A 3 13.06 19.23 -14.90
CA SER A 3 11.85 19.37 -14.07
C SER A 3 11.53 18.04 -13.38
N PRO A 4 11.27 18.03 -12.06
CA PRO A 4 10.88 16.81 -11.35
C PRO A 4 9.53 16.30 -11.86
N ARG A 5 9.41 14.99 -12.06
CA ARG A 5 8.16 14.33 -12.42
C ARG A 5 7.49 13.80 -11.15
N THR A 6 6.25 14.20 -10.94
CA THR A 6 5.41 13.70 -9.85
C THR A 6 4.33 12.81 -10.44
N GLY A 7 4.21 11.58 -9.96
CA GLY A 7 3.14 10.67 -10.34
C GLY A 7 2.44 10.09 -9.12
N LYS A 8 1.31 9.43 -9.35
CA LYS A 8 0.55 8.72 -8.33
C LYS A 8 0.33 7.29 -8.78
N PHE A 9 0.29 6.37 -7.83
CA PHE A 9 -0.18 5.01 -8.04
C PHE A 9 -0.96 4.56 -6.81
N THR A 10 -1.79 3.56 -6.99
CA THR A 10 -2.60 2.94 -5.95
C THR A 10 -2.14 1.51 -5.73
N VAL A 11 -2.16 1.08 -4.48
CA VAL A 11 -1.93 -0.29 -4.05
C VAL A 11 -3.19 -0.76 -3.35
N ASN A 12 -3.79 -1.83 -3.85
CA ASN A 12 -4.96 -2.46 -3.29
C ASN A 12 -4.59 -3.87 -2.82
N PHE A 13 -5.08 -4.28 -1.66
CA PHE A 13 -4.99 -5.66 -1.16
C PHE A 13 -6.01 -5.87 -0.04
N THR A 14 -6.19 -7.11 0.38
CA THR A 14 -7.12 -7.49 1.45
C THR A 14 -6.38 -8.12 2.61
N ILE A 15 -6.73 -7.69 3.82
CA ILE A 15 -6.29 -8.28 5.08
C ILE A 15 -7.36 -9.27 5.53
N THR A 16 -7.00 -10.54 5.73
CA THR A 16 -7.94 -11.64 6.02
C THR A 16 -8.12 -11.92 7.51
N ASN A 17 -7.29 -11.32 8.37
CA ASN A 17 -7.38 -11.46 9.82
C ASN A 17 -7.71 -10.11 10.51
N LEU A 18 -8.42 -9.23 9.80
CA LEU A 18 -8.83 -7.93 10.32
C LEU A 18 -10.27 -7.64 9.89
N GLN A 19 -11.21 -7.86 10.81
CA GLN A 19 -12.61 -7.56 10.55
C GLN A 19 -12.86 -6.06 10.43
N TYR A 20 -13.53 -5.67 9.35
CA TYR A 20 -13.97 -4.30 9.12
C TYR A 20 -14.90 -3.83 10.26
N SER A 21 -14.66 -2.62 10.79
CA SER A 21 -15.48 -2.05 11.86
C SER A 21 -15.60 -0.53 11.75
N SER A 22 -16.56 0.05 12.47
CA SER A 22 -16.73 1.51 12.53
C SER A 22 -15.46 2.26 12.98
N SER A 23 -14.61 1.61 13.78
CA SER A 23 -13.29 2.13 14.13
C SER A 23 -12.36 2.21 12.93
N LEU A 24 -12.31 1.18 12.07
CA LEU A 24 -11.51 1.21 10.84
C LEU A 24 -12.07 2.20 9.80
N ARG A 25 -13.36 2.54 9.88
CA ARG A 25 -13.95 3.64 9.10
C ARG A 25 -13.53 5.04 9.60
N ASN A 26 -13.18 5.18 10.88
CA ASN A 26 -12.84 6.46 11.49
C ASN A 26 -11.32 6.66 11.47
N PRO A 27 -10.78 7.62 10.67
CA PRO A 27 -9.34 7.85 10.56
C PRO A 27 -8.69 8.33 11.88
N TYR A 28 -9.49 8.82 12.82
CA TYR A 28 -9.03 9.28 14.14
C TYR A 28 -9.07 8.18 15.21
N SER A 29 -9.52 6.96 14.89
CA SER A 29 -9.59 5.88 15.87
C SER A 29 -8.22 5.26 16.13
N ALA A 30 -8.01 4.74 17.35
CA ALA A 30 -6.81 3.99 17.70
C ALA A 30 -6.62 2.75 16.81
N LYS A 31 -7.70 2.06 16.43
CA LYS A 31 -7.66 0.87 15.58
C LYS A 31 -7.20 1.22 14.15
N PHE A 32 -7.73 2.30 13.58
CA PHE A 32 -7.28 2.82 12.28
C PHE A 32 -5.81 3.24 12.36
N ASN A 33 -5.42 4.04 13.35
CA ASN A 33 -4.04 4.53 13.49
C ASN A 33 -3.03 3.38 13.67
N ALA A 34 -3.34 2.38 14.50
CA ALA A 34 -2.51 1.19 14.66
C ALA A 34 -2.35 0.42 13.34
N THR A 35 -3.46 0.21 12.63
CA THR A 35 -3.44 -0.48 11.32
C THR A 35 -2.66 0.34 10.30
N ALA A 36 -2.93 1.64 10.18
CA ALA A 36 -2.25 2.56 9.27
C ALA A 36 -0.75 2.62 9.53
N ARG A 37 -0.28 2.54 10.79
CA ARG A 37 1.15 2.47 11.12
C ARG A 37 1.81 1.20 10.59
N VAL A 38 1.15 0.05 10.71
CA VAL A 38 1.66 -1.21 10.12
C VAL A 38 1.62 -1.14 8.60
N LEU A 39 0.58 -0.54 8.02
CA LEU A 39 0.49 -0.31 6.57
C LEU A 39 1.53 0.70 6.06
N THR A 40 1.93 1.66 6.89
CA THR A 40 3.04 2.59 6.60
C THR A 40 4.36 1.84 6.44
N ALA A 41 4.50 0.63 6.99
CA ALA A 41 5.65 -0.22 6.72
C ALA A 41 5.68 -0.74 5.25
N LEU A 42 4.55 -0.86 4.56
CA LEU A 42 4.55 -1.08 3.11
C LEU A 42 5.05 0.15 2.34
N VAL A 43 4.73 1.34 2.84
CA VAL A 43 5.17 2.61 2.25
C VAL A 43 6.69 2.74 2.36
N SER A 44 7.27 2.39 3.52
CA SER A 44 8.72 2.37 3.70
C SER A 44 9.41 1.29 2.85
N VAL A 45 8.72 0.18 2.59
CA VAL A 45 9.17 -0.85 1.65
C VAL A 45 9.25 -0.32 0.22
N ILE A 46 8.19 0.33 -0.27
CA ILE A 46 8.16 0.89 -1.62
C ILE A 46 9.18 2.03 -1.75
N TYR A 47 9.32 2.82 -0.68
CA TYR A 47 10.39 3.82 -0.57
C TYR A 47 11.77 3.18 -0.74
N SER A 48 12.03 2.01 -0.15
CA SER A 48 13.32 1.31 -0.27
C SER A 48 13.68 0.89 -1.70
N TYR A 49 12.70 0.66 -2.56
CA TYR A 49 12.94 0.38 -3.99
C TYR A 49 13.23 1.67 -4.77
N PHE A 50 12.47 2.72 -4.49
CA PHE A 50 12.64 4.04 -5.11
C PHE A 50 13.87 4.82 -4.60
N LEU A 51 14.50 4.36 -3.51
CA LEU A 51 15.67 4.95 -2.85
C LEU A 51 16.93 5.10 -3.73
N CYS A 52 16.92 4.67 -5.00
CA CYS A 52 18.01 4.97 -5.92
C CYS A 52 17.90 6.40 -6.52
N VAL A 53 16.69 6.97 -6.74
CA VAL A 53 16.53 8.29 -7.39
C VAL A 53 15.21 9.05 -7.06
N CYS A 54 14.33 8.56 -6.17
CA CYS A 54 12.99 9.18 -5.97
C CYS A 54 12.47 9.18 -4.52
N VAL A 55 11.69 10.22 -4.17
CA VAL A 55 10.96 10.32 -2.90
C VAL A 55 9.56 9.73 -3.11
N CYS A 56 9.19 8.70 -2.35
CA CYS A 56 7.86 8.09 -2.37
C CYS A 56 7.17 8.21 -1.01
N TYR A 57 5.91 8.62 -0.98
CA TYR A 57 5.09 8.65 0.23
C TYR A 57 3.63 8.28 -0.10
N CYS A 58 2.99 7.49 0.76
CA CYS A 58 1.56 7.20 0.63
C CYS A 58 0.79 8.03 1.63
N ALA A 59 0.06 9.02 1.12
CA ALA A 59 -0.64 10.01 1.93
C ALA A 59 -2.09 9.60 2.22
N HIS A 60 -2.67 8.74 1.38
CA HIS A 60 -4.06 8.32 1.54
C HIS A 60 -4.13 6.82 1.79
N LEU A 61 -4.64 6.44 2.96
CA LEU A 61 -4.96 5.06 3.32
C LEU A 61 -6.45 5.00 3.62
N ASN A 62 -7.17 4.22 2.84
CA ASN A 62 -8.59 3.96 3.03
C ASN A 62 -8.77 2.48 3.39
N MET A 63 -9.63 2.23 4.39
CA MET A 63 -10.05 0.89 4.75
C MET A 63 -11.50 0.73 4.31
N VAL A 64 -11.75 -0.27 3.48
CA VAL A 64 -13.06 -0.51 2.87
C VAL A 64 -13.57 -1.87 3.27
N ASN A 65 -14.89 -1.96 3.46
CA ASN A 65 -15.55 -3.24 3.53
C ASN A 65 -15.62 -3.82 2.11
N LEU A 66 -15.12 -5.03 1.91
CA LEU A 66 -15.24 -5.76 0.65
C LEU A 66 -16.44 -6.70 0.76
N PRO A 67 -17.62 -6.33 0.25
CA PRO A 67 -18.83 -7.14 0.41
C PRO A 67 -18.74 -8.51 -0.28
N ALA A 68 -17.78 -8.71 -1.18
CA ALA A 68 -17.51 -9.98 -1.85
C ALA A 68 -16.57 -10.92 -1.07
N GLN A 69 -15.97 -10.46 0.04
CA GLN A 69 -15.04 -11.21 0.87
C GLN A 69 -15.65 -11.52 2.24
N LYS A 70 -15.01 -12.39 3.02
CA LYS A 70 -15.58 -12.91 4.27
C LYS A 70 -15.81 -11.75 5.25
N ILE A 71 -16.73 -11.95 6.19
CA ILE A 71 -17.08 -10.97 7.24
C ILE A 71 -15.86 -10.52 8.07
N GLU A 72 -14.77 -11.30 8.05
CA GLU A 72 -13.53 -11.05 8.80
C GLU A 72 -12.44 -10.31 8.00
N ASP A 73 -12.74 -9.91 6.77
CA ASP A 73 -11.75 -9.32 5.86
C ASP A 73 -11.86 -7.77 5.84
N THR A 74 -10.75 -7.08 5.61
CA THR A 74 -10.70 -5.63 5.39
C THR A 74 -9.90 -5.32 4.13
N GLY A 75 -10.54 -4.60 3.20
CA GLY A 75 -9.87 -4.06 2.03
C GLY A 75 -9.04 -2.84 2.38
N VAL A 76 -7.85 -2.77 1.81
CA VAL A 76 -6.96 -1.61 1.92
C VAL A 76 -6.79 -1.01 0.54
N ASP A 77 -6.98 0.30 0.47
CA ASP A 77 -6.68 1.14 -0.69
C ASP A 77 -5.66 2.19 -0.26
N ALA A 78 -4.46 2.12 -0.82
CA ALA A 78 -3.35 3.01 -0.48
C ALA A 78 -2.93 3.82 -1.72
N VAL A 79 -3.14 5.14 -1.68
CA VAL A 79 -2.69 6.06 -2.73
C VAL A 79 -1.31 6.60 -2.38
N CYS A 80 -0.36 6.26 -3.25
CA CYS A 80 1.04 6.59 -3.15
C CYS A 80 1.42 7.65 -4.19
N THR A 81 2.19 8.63 -3.75
CA THR A 81 2.76 9.67 -4.62
C THR A 81 4.27 9.47 -4.66
N TYR A 82 4.83 9.48 -5.86
CA TYR A 82 6.27 9.38 -6.08
C TYR A 82 6.76 10.61 -6.85
N LYS A 83 7.97 11.06 -6.50
CA LYS A 83 8.66 12.17 -7.14
C LYS A 83 10.02 11.68 -7.62
N THR A 84 10.25 11.76 -8.92
CA THR A 84 11.47 11.31 -9.60
C THR A 84 12.19 12.51 -10.22
N ASP A 85 13.52 12.55 -10.09
CA ASP A 85 14.34 13.39 -10.95
C ASP A 85 14.34 12.81 -12.36
N SER A 86 14.31 13.63 -13.41
CA SER A 86 14.02 13.13 -14.77
C SER A 86 15.03 12.15 -15.38
N ALA A 87 16.06 11.73 -14.63
CA ALA A 87 16.95 10.63 -14.95
C ALA A 87 16.49 9.26 -14.38
N ALA A 88 15.51 9.23 -13.46
CA ALA A 88 15.00 7.98 -12.91
C ALA A 88 14.08 7.25 -13.89
N SER A 89 14.09 5.92 -13.81
CA SER A 89 13.18 5.06 -14.56
C SER A 89 11.72 5.46 -14.34
N PRO A 90 10.87 5.44 -15.38
CA PRO A 90 9.44 5.64 -15.22
C PRO A 90 8.85 4.62 -14.25
N PHE A 91 7.70 4.97 -13.67
CA PHE A 91 6.91 4.04 -12.86
C PHE A 91 6.62 2.76 -13.66
N ASP A 92 6.90 1.63 -13.04
CA ASP A 92 6.63 0.30 -13.58
C ASP A 92 5.80 -0.49 -12.56
N GLN A 93 4.54 -0.73 -12.94
CA GLN A 93 3.58 -1.46 -12.12
C GLN A 93 4.07 -2.87 -11.76
N VAL A 94 4.74 -3.55 -12.68
CA VAL A 94 5.24 -4.92 -12.50
C VAL A 94 6.35 -4.93 -11.46
N ILE A 95 7.24 -3.94 -11.50
CA ILE A 95 8.33 -3.88 -10.52
C ILE A 95 7.79 -3.54 -9.13
N VAL A 96 6.86 -2.58 -9.03
CA VAL A 96 6.21 -2.26 -7.74
C VAL A 96 5.48 -3.48 -7.18
N TYR A 97 4.79 -4.25 -8.03
CA TYR A 97 4.15 -5.49 -7.63
C TYR A 97 5.15 -6.50 -7.05
N HIS A 98 6.29 -6.72 -7.72
CA HIS A 98 7.32 -7.65 -7.25
C HIS A 98 7.94 -7.21 -5.91
N GLU A 99 8.20 -5.91 -5.72
CA GLU A 99 8.76 -5.42 -4.46
C GLU A 99 7.77 -5.60 -3.30
N VAL A 100 6.51 -5.24 -3.51
CA VAL A 100 5.45 -5.43 -2.51
C VAL A 100 5.29 -6.92 -2.19
N SER A 101 5.27 -7.78 -3.21
CA SER A 101 5.17 -9.24 -3.04
C SER A 101 6.32 -9.80 -2.20
N ASN A 102 7.58 -9.46 -2.55
CA ASN A 102 8.76 -9.92 -1.81
C ASN A 102 8.70 -9.54 -0.32
N LYS A 103 8.28 -8.31 -0.05
CA LYS A 103 8.27 -7.75 1.31
C LYS A 103 7.07 -8.15 2.14
N THR A 104 6.06 -8.70 1.50
CA THR A 104 4.87 -9.30 2.14
C THR A 104 4.91 -10.82 2.15
N ASN A 105 6.11 -11.41 2.01
CA ASN A 105 6.33 -12.86 1.99
C ASN A 105 5.45 -13.55 0.93
N GLY A 106 5.49 -13.04 -0.30
CA GLY A 106 4.63 -13.50 -1.39
C GLY A 106 3.16 -13.10 -1.21
N ILE A 107 2.89 -11.91 -0.67
CA ILE A 107 1.51 -11.38 -0.48
C ILE A 107 0.72 -12.22 0.53
N THR A 108 1.39 -12.91 1.46
CA THR A 108 0.71 -13.72 2.48
C THR A 108 0.70 -13.04 3.84
N ARG A 109 1.68 -12.17 4.12
CA ARG A 109 1.86 -11.60 5.46
C ARG A 109 2.50 -10.23 5.46
N LEU A 110 1.93 -9.32 6.24
CA LEU A 110 2.50 -8.01 6.56
C LEU A 110 2.49 -7.81 8.08
N GLY A 111 3.64 -8.06 8.73
CA GLY A 111 3.76 -7.96 10.18
C GLY A 111 2.80 -8.94 10.89
N ILE A 112 1.78 -8.38 11.55
CA ILE A 112 0.72 -9.13 12.26
C ILE A 112 -0.49 -9.47 11.37
N TYR A 113 -0.55 -8.93 10.16
CA TYR A 113 -1.67 -9.11 9.25
C TYR A 113 -1.41 -10.23 8.25
N SER A 114 -2.42 -11.07 8.05
CA SER A 114 -2.50 -12.05 6.97
C SER A 114 -3.15 -11.38 5.78
N LEU A 115 -2.59 -11.60 4.59
CA LEU A 115 -3.07 -10.99 3.35
C LEU A 115 -3.67 -12.05 2.44
N ASP A 116 -4.65 -11.66 1.63
CA ASP A 116 -5.11 -12.46 0.51
C ASP A 116 -4.14 -12.31 -0.67
N GLN A 117 -3.48 -13.42 -1.03
CA GLN A 117 -2.44 -13.46 -2.06
C GLN A 117 -2.95 -13.01 -3.43
N GLU A 118 -4.22 -13.24 -3.74
CA GLU A 118 -4.83 -12.91 -5.03
C GLU A 118 -5.37 -11.48 -5.08
N SER A 119 -5.40 -10.78 -3.93
CA SER A 119 -6.02 -9.46 -3.82
C SER A 119 -5.09 -8.30 -4.17
N LEU A 120 -3.77 -8.53 -4.32
CA LEU A 120 -2.83 -7.46 -4.60
C LEU A 120 -3.02 -6.92 -6.02
N TYR A 121 -3.33 -5.63 -6.12
CA TYR A 121 -3.44 -4.92 -7.37
C TYR A 121 -2.72 -3.57 -7.28
N ILE A 122 -1.97 -3.22 -8.33
CA ILE A 122 -1.25 -1.95 -8.44
C ILE A 122 -1.82 -1.21 -9.66
N SER A 123 -2.06 0.09 -9.56
CA SER A 123 -2.50 0.93 -10.70
C SER A 123 -1.82 2.28 -10.69
N GLY A 124 -1.42 2.86 -11.83
CA GLY A 124 -0.75 4.18 -11.91
C GLY A 124 -1.12 4.99 -13.14
#